data_AF-A0A095XPV3-F1
#
_entry.id   AF-A0A095XPV3-F1
#
_cell.length_a   1.000
_cell.length_b   1.000
_cell.length_c   1.000
_cell.angle_alpha   90.00
_cell.angle_beta   90.00
_cell.angle_gamma   90.00
#
_symmetry.space_group_name_H-M   'P 1'
#
loop_
_entity.id
_entity.type
_entity.pdbx_description
1 polymer ?
#
loop_
_entity_poly.entity_id
_entity_poly.type
_entity_poly.pdbx_seq_one_letter_code
_entity_poly.pdbx_strand_id
1 'polypeptide(L)'
;MNKDSVTQKLRNKAKELGLNYNLALSKFFFDEFLKLLSNSAHRENFMIKGGMLLTYSLGVQNRATQDIDFLVKGFPLEPVEMRKLLRQMRGLLKPPTLRYFK
;
A
#
# COMPACT_ATOMS: atom_id res chain seq x y z
N MET A 1 -6.91 -15.84 4.42
CA MET A 1 -7.67 -15.06 5.43
C MET A 1 -9.05 -14.76 4.85
N ASN A 2 -10.12 -14.87 5.63
CA ASN A 2 -11.46 -14.52 5.18
C ASN A 2 -11.61 -12.97 5.06
N LYS A 3 -12.28 -12.48 4.01
CA LYS A 3 -12.62 -11.07 3.77
C LYS A 3 -13.29 -10.44 5.00
N ASP A 4 -14.20 -11.16 5.65
CA ASP A 4 -14.94 -10.65 6.81
C ASP A 4 -14.00 -10.43 8.01
N SER A 5 -13.01 -11.30 8.18
CA SER A 5 -11.99 -11.16 9.22
C SER A 5 -11.11 -9.93 9.00
N VAL A 6 -10.69 -9.67 7.74
CA VAL A 6 -9.92 -8.45 7.41
C VAL A 6 -10.76 -7.21 7.69
N THR A 7 -12.00 -7.20 7.20
CA THR A 7 -12.93 -6.09 7.34
C THR A 7 -13.15 -5.73 8.81
N GLN A 8 -13.42 -6.75 9.65
CA GLN A 8 -13.65 -6.51 11.08
C GLN A 8 -12.41 -5.97 11.78
N LYS A 9 -11.21 -6.50 11.47
CA LYS A 9 -9.96 -6.01 12.05
C LYS A 9 -9.66 -4.57 11.65
N LEU A 10 -9.93 -4.20 10.40
CA LEU A 10 -9.78 -2.82 9.93
C LEU A 10 -10.78 -1.87 10.60
N ARG A 11 -12.04 -2.30 10.81
CA ARG A 11 -13.03 -1.51 11.56
C ARG A 11 -12.57 -1.28 13.00
N ASN A 12 -12.06 -2.32 13.66
CA ASN A 12 -11.56 -2.21 15.02
C ASN A 12 -10.36 -1.24 15.11
N LYS A 13 -9.40 -1.36 14.19
CA LYS A 13 -8.23 -0.48 14.16
C LYS A 13 -8.59 0.97 13.80
N ALA A 14 -9.54 1.18 12.90
CA ALA A 14 -10.07 2.50 12.59
C ALA A 14 -10.67 3.16 13.85
N LYS A 15 -11.46 2.40 14.63
CA LYS A 15 -12.03 2.88 15.90
C LYS A 15 -10.94 3.19 16.93
N GLU A 16 -9.94 2.32 17.08
CA GLU A 16 -8.80 2.52 18.00
C GLU A 16 -8.02 3.79 17.69
N LEU A 17 -7.77 4.07 16.40
CA LEU A 17 -6.99 5.22 15.95
C LEU A 17 -7.83 6.49 15.70
N GLY A 18 -9.15 6.45 15.92
CA GLY A 18 -10.04 7.57 15.60
C GLY A 18 -10.13 7.92 14.11
N LEU A 19 -9.90 6.95 13.23
CA LEU A 19 -9.87 7.13 11.77
C LEU A 19 -11.19 6.78 11.12
N ASN A 20 -11.46 7.38 9.96
CA ASN A 20 -12.47 6.87 9.04
C ASN A 20 -12.08 5.46 8.54
N TYR A 21 -13.03 4.53 8.50
CA TYR A 21 -12.79 3.15 8.03
C TYR A 21 -12.18 3.09 6.61
N ASN A 22 -12.64 3.94 5.69
CA ASN A 22 -12.12 3.97 4.32
C ASN A 22 -10.65 4.42 4.30
N LEU A 23 -10.26 5.33 5.19
CA LEU A 23 -8.86 5.74 5.32
C LEU A 23 -7.99 4.58 5.84
N ALA A 24 -8.47 3.84 6.83
CA ALA A 24 -7.80 2.62 7.30
C ALA A 24 -7.71 1.56 6.18
N LEU A 25 -8.77 1.37 5.41
CA LEU A 25 -8.80 0.44 4.28
C LEU A 25 -7.80 0.84 3.18
N SER A 26 -7.77 2.12 2.78
CA SER A 26 -6.83 2.61 1.77
C SER A 26 -5.38 2.46 2.25
N LYS A 27 -5.11 2.82 3.51
CA LYS A 27 -3.78 2.67 4.10
C LYS A 27 -3.33 1.21 4.14
N PHE A 28 -4.22 0.29 4.51
CA PHE A 28 -3.97 -1.15 4.45
C PHE A 28 -3.62 -1.62 3.03
N PHE A 29 -4.41 -1.18 2.05
CA PHE A 29 -4.16 -1.52 0.65
C PHE A 29 -2.77 -1.04 0.20
N PHE A 30 -2.39 0.20 0.52
CA PHE A 30 -1.07 0.72 0.17
C PHE A 30 0.06 -0.01 0.88
N ASP A 31 -0.10 -0.40 2.14
CA ASP A 31 0.91 -1.19 2.87
C ASP A 31 1.14 -2.56 2.23
N GLU A 32 0.06 -3.26 1.87
CA GLU A 32 0.17 -4.55 1.17
C GLU A 32 0.70 -4.38 -0.26
N PHE A 33 0.31 -3.33 -0.97
CA PHE A 33 0.84 -3.02 -2.29
C PHE A 33 2.36 -2.75 -2.25
N LEU A 34 2.81 -1.93 -1.30
CA LEU A 34 4.24 -1.65 -1.10
C LEU A 34 5.02 -2.88 -0.69
N LYS A 35 4.43 -3.76 0.12
CA LYS A 35 5.03 -5.05 0.45
C LYS A 35 5.16 -5.95 -0.79
N LEU A 36 4.20 -5.95 -1.70
CA LEU A 36 4.32 -6.67 -2.96
C LEU A 36 5.41 -6.07 -3.84
N LEU A 37 5.45 -4.73 -3.94
CA LEU A 37 6.42 -4.02 -4.76
C LEU A 37 7.84 -4.24 -4.26
N SER A 38 8.07 -4.21 -2.94
CA SER A 38 9.38 -4.44 -2.32
C SER A 38 9.90 -5.87 -2.53
N ASN A 39 9.00 -6.86 -2.66
CA ASN A 39 9.36 -8.24 -2.98
C ASN A 39 9.50 -8.49 -4.50
N SER A 40 9.16 -7.51 -5.33
CA SER A 40 9.25 -7.66 -6.79
C SER A 40 10.68 -7.49 -7.30
N ALA A 41 10.90 -7.93 -8.54
CA ALA A 41 12.14 -7.65 -9.27
C ALA A 41 12.35 -6.15 -9.54
N HIS A 42 11.29 -5.34 -9.43
CA HIS A 42 11.29 -3.91 -9.76
C HIS A 42 11.47 -3.01 -8.53
N ARG A 43 11.79 -3.56 -7.35
CA ARG A 43 11.82 -2.80 -6.08
C ARG A 43 12.72 -1.56 -6.15
N GLU A 44 13.87 -1.66 -6.82
CA GLU A 44 14.87 -0.58 -6.91
C GLU A 44 14.51 0.46 -7.97
N ASN A 45 13.47 0.19 -8.78
CA ASN A 45 12.99 1.09 -9.81
C ASN A 45 12.00 2.12 -9.29
N PHE A 46 11.38 1.89 -8.13
CA PHE A 46 10.32 2.74 -7.57
C PHE A 46 10.77 3.42 -6.28
N MET A 47 10.63 4.74 -6.21
CA MET A 47 10.89 5.53 -5.01
C MET A 47 9.62 6.28 -4.60
N ILE A 48 9.15 6.06 -3.36
CA ILE A 48 7.97 6.75 -2.81
C ILE A 48 8.28 8.24 -2.63
N LYS A 49 7.33 9.09 -3.01
CA LYS A 49 7.38 10.54 -2.76
C LYS A 49 6.03 11.08 -2.31
N GLY A 50 5.94 12.40 -2.15
CA GLY A 50 4.69 13.12 -2.02
C GLY A 50 3.97 12.87 -0.69
N GLY A 51 2.63 12.93 -0.74
CA GLY A 51 1.78 12.88 0.44
C GLY A 51 1.94 11.59 1.25
N MET A 52 2.08 10.45 0.56
CA MET A 52 2.18 9.15 1.20
C MET A 52 3.50 8.97 1.98
N LEU A 53 4.61 9.52 1.46
CA LEU A 53 5.88 9.55 2.20
C LEU A 53 5.70 10.28 3.53
N LEU A 54 5.06 11.46 3.51
CA LEU A 54 4.77 12.22 4.72
C LEU A 54 3.79 11.50 5.65
N THR A 55 2.78 10.81 5.12
CA THR A 55 1.87 9.95 5.91
C THR A 55 2.63 8.85 6.64
N TYR A 56 3.62 8.21 6.01
CA TYR A 56 4.45 7.19 6.67
C TYR A 56 5.38 7.77 7.73
N SER A 57 5.85 9.01 7.56
CA SER A 57 6.70 9.69 8.55
C SER A 57 5.91 10.26 9.74
N LEU A 58 4.73 10.83 9.49
CA LEU A 58 3.95 11.57 10.48
C LEU A 58 2.82 10.74 11.10
N GLY A 59 2.41 9.65 10.47
CA GLY A 59 1.23 8.86 10.85
C GLY A 59 -0.04 9.31 10.12
N VAL A 60 -0.89 8.35 9.79
CA VAL A 60 -2.14 8.55 9.02
C VAL A 60 -3.17 9.43 9.74
N GLN A 61 -3.12 9.47 11.07
CA GLN A 61 -3.92 10.36 11.92
C GLN A 61 -3.54 11.83 11.79
N ASN A 62 -2.27 12.11 11.48
CA ASN A 62 -1.73 13.48 11.38
C ASN A 62 -1.74 13.98 9.93
N ARG A 63 -1.60 13.06 8.96
CA ARG A 63 -1.68 13.38 7.55
C ARG A 63 -2.23 12.21 6.76
N ALA A 64 -3.44 12.38 6.23
CA ALA A 64 -4.04 11.47 5.27
C ALA A 64 -3.75 11.92 3.83
N THR A 65 -3.61 10.95 2.94
CA THR A 65 -3.64 11.13 1.48
C THR A 65 -4.41 9.97 0.88
N GLN A 66 -5.06 10.19 -0.25
CA GLN A 66 -5.77 9.14 -0.98
C GLN A 66 -4.89 8.47 -2.03
N ASP A 67 -3.85 9.18 -2.48
CA ASP A 67 -2.98 8.76 -3.56
C ASP A 67 -1.58 8.40 -3.06
N ILE A 68 -0.89 7.56 -3.85
CA ILE A 68 0.52 7.23 -3.69
C ILE A 68 1.29 7.65 -4.94
N ASP A 69 2.35 8.42 -4.74
CA ASP A 69 3.20 8.91 -5.82
C ASP A 69 4.55 8.19 -5.80
N PHE A 70 5.03 7.83 -6.99
CA PHE A 70 6.36 7.25 -7.17
C PHE A 70 7.17 8.06 -8.17
N LEU A 71 8.48 8.13 -7.94
CA LEU A 71 9.45 8.32 -9.01
C LEU A 71 9.85 6.94 -9.54
N VAL A 72 9.91 6.81 -10.86
CA VAL A 72 10.28 5.57 -11.53
C VAL A 72 11.55 5.77 -12.34
N LYS A 73 12.49 4.84 -12.22
CA LYS A 73 13.76 4.85 -12.96
C LYS A 73 14.07 3.48 -13.56
N GLY A 74 14.87 3.47 -14.62
CA GLY A 74 15.40 2.23 -15.20
C GLY A 74 14.46 1.49 -16.16
N PHE A 75 13.27 2.02 -16.45
CA PHE A 75 12.42 1.56 -17.56
C PHE A 75 11.41 2.64 -17.99
N PRO A 76 10.86 2.58 -19.21
CA PRO A 76 9.83 3.51 -19.67
C PRO A 76 8.49 3.31 -18.96
N LEU A 77 7.84 4.41 -18.57
CA LEU A 77 6.50 4.42 -17.96
C LEU A 77 5.39 4.23 -19.01
N GLU A 78 5.45 3.13 -19.75
CA GLU A 78 4.47 2.79 -20.78
C GLU A 78 3.38 1.86 -20.23
N PRO A 79 2.11 1.98 -20.67
CA PRO A 79 1.02 1.15 -20.18
C PRO A 79 1.27 -0.36 -20.31
N VAL A 80 2.01 -0.77 -21.34
CA VAL A 80 2.36 -2.18 -21.58
C VAL A 80 3.30 -2.71 -20.49
N GLU A 81 4.34 -1.96 -20.16
CA GLU A 81 5.32 -2.34 -19.12
C GLU A 81 4.66 -2.34 -17.73
N MET A 82 3.82 -1.35 -17.44
CA MET A 82 3.07 -1.31 -16.17
C MET A 82 2.14 -2.51 -16.02
N ARG A 83 1.42 -2.92 -17.07
CA ARG A 83 0.58 -4.13 -17.05
C ARG A 83 1.41 -5.40 -16.81
N LYS A 84 2.59 -5.50 -17.43
CA LYS A 84 3.51 -6.64 -17.26
C LYS A 84 4.00 -6.73 -15.82
N LEU A 85 4.43 -5.61 -15.25
CA LEU A 85 4.85 -5.51 -13.85
C LEU A 85 3.73 -5.93 -12.89
N LEU A 86 2.51 -5.39 -13.06
CA LEU A 86 1.37 -5.75 -12.20
C LEU A 86 1.03 -7.25 -12.29
N ARG A 87 1.11 -7.83 -13.49
CA ARG A 87 0.95 -9.29 -13.69
C ARG A 87 2.02 -10.09 -12.96
N GLN A 88 3.28 -9.65 -12.99
CA GLN A 88 4.38 -10.30 -12.28
C GLN A 88 4.17 -10.23 -10.76
N MET A 89 3.78 -9.06 -10.25
CA MET A 89 3.48 -8.86 -8.83
C MET A 89 2.31 -9.74 -8.34
N ARG A 90 1.33 -10.05 -9.20
CA ARG A 90 0.23 -10.96 -8.85
C ARG A 90 0.73 -12.33 -8.39
N GLY A 91 1.82 -12.83 -8.97
CA GLY A 91 2.44 -14.11 -8.58
C GLY A 91 3.09 -14.08 -7.18
N LEU A 92 3.32 -12.90 -6.62
CA LEU A 92 3.90 -12.69 -5.30
C LEU A 92 2.84 -12.51 -4.21
N LEU A 93 1.54 -12.53 -4.58
CA LEU A 93 0.44 -12.38 -3.64
C LEU A 93 0.49 -13.47 -2.57
N LYS A 94 0.67 -13.02 -1.32
CA LYS A 94 0.52 -13.83 -0.12
C LYS A 94 -0.74 -13.37 0.61
N PRO A 95 -1.31 -14.21 1.49
CA PRO A 95 -2.38 -13.77 2.37
C PRO A 95 -1.95 -12.48 3.10
N PRO A 96 -2.78 -11.42 3.09
CA PRO A 96 -2.41 -10.14 3.67
C PRO A 96 -2.13 -10.27 5.17
N THR A 97 -1.17 -9.49 5.67
CA THR A 97 -0.73 -9.53 7.07
C THR A 97 -0.90 -8.16 7.70
N LEU A 98 -1.71 -8.04 8.74
CA LEU A 98 -1.95 -6.78 9.47
C LEU A 98 -0.76 -6.31 10.33
N ARG A 99 0.47 -6.75 10.02
CA ARG A 99 1.68 -6.53 10.83
C ARG A 99 2.10 -5.05 10.90
N TYR A 100 1.57 -4.21 10.02
CA TYR A 100 2.00 -2.81 9.83
C TYR A 100 0.99 -1.76 10.32
N PHE A 101 -0.11 -2.16 10.95
CA PHE A 101 -0.96 -1.24 11.72
C PHE A 101 -0.41 -1.06 13.13
N LYS A 102 0.77 -0.42 13.24
CA LYS A 102 1.16 0.22 14.48
C LYS A 102 0.43 1.54 14.57
#